data_AF-A0A132T6U8-F1
#
_entry.id   AF-A0A132T6U8-F1
#
_cell.length_a   1.000
_cell.length_b   1.000
_cell.length_c   1.000
_cell.angle_alpha   90.00
_cell.angle_beta   90.00
_cell.angle_gamma   90.00
#
_symmetry.space_group_name_H-M   'P 1'
#
loop_
_entity.id
_entity.type
_entity.pdbx_description
1 polymer ?
#
loop_
_entity_poly.entity_id
_entity_poly.type
_entity_poly.pdbx_seq_one_letter_code
_entity_poly.pdbx_strand_id
1 'polypeptide(L)' 'MRWYHWDPFTHIPKDQATVGALRKAAEGHDVSIQALSNREKTGATFADFAANAKQLSGNKD' A
#
# COMPACT_ATOMS: atom_id res chain seq x y z
N MET A 1 -24.37 11.09 -13.92
CA MET A 1 -22.91 10.90 -13.83
C MET A 1 -22.45 11.08 -12.38
N ARG A 2 -22.20 10.00 -11.62
CA ARG A 2 -21.50 10.03 -10.32
C ARG A 2 -20.21 9.22 -10.44
N TRP A 3 -19.30 9.67 -11.30
CA TRP A 3 -18.04 8.95 -11.54
C TRP A 3 -16.96 9.29 -10.49
N TYR A 4 -17.16 10.36 -9.71
CA TYR A 4 -16.23 10.84 -8.68
C TYR A 4 -16.94 11.18 -7.38
N HIS A 5 -17.83 10.30 -6.93
CA HIS A 5 -18.43 10.44 -5.62
C HIS A 5 -17.79 9.44 -4.67
N TRP A 6 -16.88 9.94 -3.84
CA TRP A 6 -16.24 9.19 -2.76
C TRP A 6 -16.50 9.93 -1.45
N ASP A 7 -17.09 9.23 -0.48
CA ASP A 7 -17.23 9.74 0.88
C ASP A 7 -16.19 9.05 1.79
N PRO A 8 -15.14 9.78 2.22
CA PRO A 8 -14.08 9.22 3.05
C PRO A 8 -14.56 8.82 4.45
N PHE A 9 -15.76 9.25 4.87
CA PHE A 9 -16.31 8.96 6.18
C PHE A 9 -17.31 7.80 6.19
N THR A 10 -17.45 7.10 5.06
CA THR A 10 -18.34 5.93 4.94
C THR A 10 -17.95 4.81 5.92
N HIS A 11 -16.65 4.61 6.15
CA HIS A 11 -16.12 3.52 6.98
C HIS A 11 -15.57 3.99 8.31
N ILE A 12 -15.08 5.22 8.39
CA ILE A 12 -14.46 5.79 9.59
C ILE A 12 -15.13 7.13 9.87
N PRO A 13 -15.79 7.30 11.03
CA PRO A 13 -16.43 8.56 11.36
C PRO A 13 -15.38 9.67 11.55
N LYS A 14 -15.79 10.93 11.36
CA LYS A 14 -14.88 12.10 11.31
C LYS A 14 -13.99 12.24 12.55
N ASP A 15 -14.52 11.93 13.71
CA ASP A 15 -13.83 11.94 15.00
C ASP A 15 -12.67 10.92 15.06
N GLN A 16 -12.83 9.78 14.38
CA GLN A 16 -11.84 8.71 14.28
C GLN A 16 -10.91 8.85 13.07
N ALA A 17 -11.23 9.72 12.11
CA ALA A 17 -10.42 10.01 10.93
C ALA A 17 -9.30 11.05 11.20
N THR A 18 -8.89 11.22 12.46
CA THR A 18 -7.78 12.09 12.84
C THR A 18 -6.46 11.32 12.86
N VAL A 19 -5.34 11.98 12.59
CA VAL A 19 -4.00 11.35 12.59
C VAL A 19 -3.70 10.67 13.93
N GLY A 20 -4.12 11.27 15.05
CA GLY A 20 -3.96 10.70 16.38
C GLY A 20 -4.77 9.41 16.58
N ALA A 21 -6.04 9.40 16.17
CA ALA A 21 -6.89 8.22 16.26
C ALA A 21 -6.39 7.07 15.35
N LEU A 22 -5.95 7.38 14.13
CA LEU A 22 -5.37 6.39 13.22
C LEU A 22 -4.05 5.82 13.74
N ARG A 23 -3.18 6.67 14.31
CA ARG A 23 -1.93 6.21 14.93
C ARG A 23 -2.19 5.33 16.15
N LYS A 24 -3.20 5.66 16.95
CA LYS A 24 -3.66 4.85 18.08
C LYS A 24 -4.23 3.50 17.62
N ALA A 25 -5.03 3.48 16.55
CA ALA A 25 -5.57 2.23 15.99
C ALA A 25 -4.48 1.31 15.43
N ALA A 26 -3.35 1.88 15.01
CA ALA A 26 -2.17 1.15 14.55
C ALA A 26 -1.19 0.79 15.68
N GLU A 27 -1.56 0.95 16.96
CA GLU A 27 -0.74 0.52 18.10
C GLU A 27 -0.48 -1.00 17.99
N GLY A 28 0.79 -1.38 17.85
CA GLY A 28 1.23 -2.76 17.61
C GLY A 28 1.72 -3.03 16.19
N HIS A 29 1.45 -2.13 15.23
CA HIS A 29 2.13 -2.09 13.94
C HIS A 29 3.36 -1.19 14.02
N ASP A 30 4.45 -1.58 13.34
CA ASP A 30 5.63 -0.72 13.22
C ASP A 30 5.31 0.49 12.34
N VAL A 31 4.95 1.60 12.99
CA VAL A 31 4.72 2.91 12.37
C VAL A 31 5.95 3.82 12.49
N SER A 32 7.14 3.25 12.73
CA SER A 32 8.38 4.02 12.81
C SER A 32 8.71 4.67 11.46
N ILE A 33 9.22 5.89 11.52
CA ILE A 33 9.74 6.58 10.34
C ILE A 33 11.08 5.96 10.00
N GLN A 34 11.13 5.17 8.92
CA GLN A 34 12.37 4.59 8.42
C GLN A 34 12.89 5.37 7.21
N ALA A 35 14.13 5.84 7.28
CA ALA A 35 14.79 6.47 6.14
C ALA A 35 15.16 5.40 5.10
N LEU A 36 14.47 5.42 3.95
CA LEU A 36 14.70 4.48 2.84
C LEU A 36 15.94 4.82 1.99
N SER A 37 16.68 5.88 2.31
CA SER A 37 17.78 6.41 1.48
C SER A 37 18.97 5.45 1.33
N ASN A 38 19.22 4.62 2.35
CA ASN A 38 20.34 3.67 2.37
C ASN A 38 19.90 2.21 2.18
N ARG A 39 18.62 1.98 1.88
CA ARG A 39 18.13 0.63 1.65
C ARG A 39 18.68 0.13 0.32
N GLU A 40 19.27 -1.06 0.31
CA GLU A 40 19.62 -1.73 -0.93
C GLU A 40 18.38 -1.78 -1.82
N LYS A 41 18.51 -1.22 -3.02
CA LYS A 41 17.46 -1.25 -4.03
C LYS A 41 17.41 -2.65 -4.64
N THR A 42 17.03 -3.65 -3.85
CA THR A 42 16.64 -4.97 -4.36
C THR A 42 15.25 -4.83 -4.98
N GLY A 43 15.18 -4.10 -6.09
CA GLY A 43 13.96 -3.91 -6.88
C GLY A 43 14.09 -4.73 -8.14
N ALA A 44 13.32 -5.81 -8.22
CA ALA A 44 12.99 -6.51 -9.44
C ALA A 44 12.87 -5.49 -10.58
N THR A 45 13.74 -5.60 -11.58
CA THR A 45 13.67 -4.79 -12.79
C THR A 45 12.31 -5.03 -13.46
N PHE A 46 11.91 -4.15 -14.38
CA PHE A 46 10.71 -4.39 -15.19
C PHE A 46 10.74 -5.77 -15.88
N ALA A 47 11.94 -6.25 -16.21
CA ALA A 47 12.15 -7.59 -16.74
C ALA A 47 11.86 -8.69 -15.70
N ASP A 48 12.31 -8.52 -14.46
CA ASP A 48 12.02 -9.46 -13.37
C ASP A 48 10.53 -9.49 -13.02
N PHE A 49 9.83 -8.36 -13.12
CA PHE A 49 8.37 -8.31 -12.98
C PHE A 49 7.66 -9.06 -14.11
N ALA A 50 8.06 -8.83 -15.37
CA ALA A 50 7.50 -9.54 -16.52
C ALA A 50 7.76 -11.06 -16.46
N ALA A 51 8.96 -11.46 -16.00
CA ALA A 51 9.32 -12.86 -15.81
C ALA A 51 8.46 -13.54 -14.72
N ASN A 52 8.27 -12.88 -13.58
CA ASN A 52 7.39 -13.37 -12.52
C ASN A 52 5.92 -13.44 -12.99
N ALA A 53 5.45 -12.43 -13.72
CA ALA A 53 4.09 -12.43 -14.28
C ALA A 53 3.87 -13.60 -15.26
N LYS A 54 4.87 -13.94 -16.08
CA LYS A 54 4.82 -15.10 -16.99
C LYS A 54 4.86 -16.44 -16.23
N GLN A 55 5.62 -16.52 -15.13
CA GLN A 55 5.63 -17.71 -14.25
C GLN A 55 4.28 -17.91 -13.54
N LEU A 56 3.66 -16.83 -13.06
CA LEU A 56 2.37 -16.85 -12.37
C LEU A 56 1.18 -17.11 -13.32
N SER A 57 1.27 -16.69 -14.59
CA SER A 57 0.19 -16.88 -15.57
C SER A 57 0.13 -18.28 -16.18
N GLY A 58 1.10 -19.16 -15.89
CA GLY A 58 1.06 -20.57 -16.28
C GLY A 58 1.10 -20.86 -17.78
N ASN A 59 1.22 -19.86 -18.65
CA ASN A 59 1.32 -20.06 -20.10
C ASN A 59 2.77 -20.41 -20.48
N LYS A 60 3.06 -21.72 -20.51
CA LYS A 60 4.11 -22.28 -21.34
C LYS A 60 3.54 -22.46 -22.75
N ASP A 61 4.20 -21.83 -23.72
CA ASP A 61 4.03 -22.15 -25.14
C ASP A 61 4.37 -23.63 -25.41
#